data_AF-A0A0V8TAZ6-F1
#
_entry.id   AF-A0A0V8TAZ6-F1
#
_cell.length_a   1.000
_cell.length_b   1.000
_cell.length_c   1.000
_cell.angle_alpha   90.00
_cell.angle_beta   90.00
_cell.angle_gamma   90.00
#
_symmetry.space_group_name_H-M   'P 1'
#
loop_
_entity.id
_entity.type
_entity.pdbx_description
1 polymer ?
#
loop_
_entity_poly.entity_id
_entity_poly.type
_entity_poly.pdbx_seq_one_letter_code
_entity_poly.pdbx_strand_id
1 'polypeptide(L)'
;MTEAGDVAAGAAPSESVASFTASVEEILAGSPDGLFNAAVDLGDVGVEQAREVLYRMAAARGVRDAWLNLAYVVLDSGRTDEGVALLGESARAGDPKGAFMYAQELEARGVLDDAARWYARADGVPVRTCDARACSVRSATTPRRSTSCAGPPRTTPRRRSSS
;
A
#
# COMPACT_ATOMS: atom_id res chain seq x y z
N MET A 1 -35.97 -10.71 6.20
CA MET A 1 -35.60 -9.29 6.28
C MET A 1 -34.50 -9.24 7.33
N THR A 2 -33.26 -9.43 6.89
CA THR A 2 -32.11 -9.66 7.77
C THR A 2 -31.73 -8.34 8.40
N GLU A 3 -31.75 -8.28 9.73
CA GLU A 3 -31.34 -7.11 10.50
C GLU A 3 -29.91 -6.74 10.14
N ALA A 4 -29.74 -5.46 9.80
CA ALA A 4 -28.44 -4.86 9.57
C ALA A 4 -27.64 -4.96 10.87
N GLY A 5 -26.50 -5.63 10.80
CA GLY A 5 -25.57 -5.73 11.91
C GLY A 5 -25.18 -4.34 12.39
N ASP A 6 -25.30 -4.15 13.70
CA ASP A 6 -24.72 -3.05 14.44
C ASP A 6 -23.26 -2.88 14.03
N VAL A 7 -22.98 -1.78 13.34
CA VAL A 7 -21.63 -1.30 13.10
C VAL A 7 -21.14 -0.82 14.45
N ALA A 8 -20.46 -1.69 15.19
CA ALA A 8 -19.83 -1.38 16.47
C ALA A 8 -18.76 -0.30 16.24
N ALA A 9 -19.21 0.95 16.29
CA ALA A 9 -18.37 2.11 16.46
C ALA A 9 -17.60 1.96 17.78
N GLY A 10 -16.30 1.70 17.68
CA GLY A 10 -15.30 1.89 18.73
C GLY A 10 -15.74 1.51 20.14
N ALA A 11 -15.98 0.21 20.39
CA ALA A 11 -15.99 -0.26 21.76
C ALA A 11 -14.62 0.09 22.37
N ALA A 12 -14.63 0.84 23.48
CA ALA A 12 -13.41 1.11 24.24
C ALA A 12 -12.67 -0.21 24.48
N PRO A 13 -11.32 -0.22 24.40
CA PRO A 13 -10.57 -1.44 24.67
C PRO A 13 -11.04 -2.02 26.00
N SER A 14 -11.29 -3.33 26.05
CA SER A 14 -11.62 -3.99 27.30
C SER A 14 -10.52 -3.71 28.32
N GLU A 15 -10.87 -3.73 29.61
CA GLU A 15 -9.91 -3.55 30.69
C GLU A 15 -8.70 -4.48 30.54
N SER A 16 -8.92 -5.73 30.09
CA SER A 16 -7.85 -6.69 29.78
C SER A 16 -6.91 -6.24 28.66
N VAL A 17 -7.43 -5.60 27.60
CA VAL A 17 -6.60 -5.05 26.52
C VAL A 17 -5.79 -3.84 27.01
N ALA A 18 -6.40 -2.99 27.84
CA ALA A 18 -5.70 -1.84 28.42
C ALA A 18 -4.58 -2.28 29.37
N SER A 19 -4.85 -3.27 30.24
CA SER A 19 -3.85 -3.88 31.14
C SER A 19 -2.69 -4.47 30.36
N PHE A 20 -2.98 -5.34 29.38
CA PHE A 20 -1.96 -5.94 28.52
C PHE A 20 -1.11 -4.89 27.79
N THR A 21 -1.74 -3.84 27.28
CA THR A 21 -1.02 -2.74 26.60
C THR A 21 -0.05 -2.04 27.56
N ALA A 22 -0.48 -1.77 28.80
CA ALA A 22 0.39 -1.16 29.82
C ALA A 22 1.58 -2.06 30.16
N SER A 23 1.35 -3.36 30.33
CA SER A 23 2.40 -4.35 30.59
C SER A 23 3.42 -4.43 29.45
N VAL A 24 2.99 -4.35 28.19
CA VAL A 24 3.92 -4.30 27.05
C VAL A 24 4.71 -2.98 27.03
N GLU A 25 4.11 -1.85 27.38
CA GLU A 25 4.85 -0.59 27.50
C GLU A 25 5.89 -0.63 28.63
N GLU A 26 5.62 -1.32 29.75
CA GLU A 26 6.60 -1.58 30.80
C GLU A 26 7.80 -2.40 30.28
N ILE A 27 7.54 -3.42 29.46
CA ILE A 27 8.60 -4.20 28.79
C ILE A 27 9.48 -3.27 27.94
N LEU A 28 8.84 -2.39 27.16
CA LEU A 28 9.54 -1.46 26.26
C LEU A 28 10.30 -0.36 27.02
N ALA A 29 9.86 -0.02 28.23
CA ALA A 29 10.58 0.85 29.16
C ALA A 29 11.76 0.14 29.86
N GLY A 30 11.93 -1.17 29.66
CA GLY A 30 12.99 -1.98 30.26
C GLY A 30 12.68 -2.50 31.66
N SER A 31 11.41 -2.46 32.08
CA SER A 31 10.98 -3.01 33.37
C SER A 31 10.84 -4.54 33.27
N PRO A 32 11.51 -5.31 34.15
CA PRO A 32 11.31 -6.77 34.21
C PRO A 32 9.89 -7.14 34.68
N ASP A 33 9.24 -6.27 35.46
CA ASP A 33 7.86 -6.50 35.93
C ASP A 33 6.87 -6.55 34.76
N GLY A 34 7.15 -5.83 33.67
CA GLY A 34 6.32 -5.85 32.47
C GLY A 34 6.23 -7.24 31.83
N LEU A 35 7.29 -8.06 31.90
CA LEU A 35 7.26 -9.44 31.39
C LEU A 35 6.34 -10.32 32.24
N PHE A 36 6.38 -10.15 33.57
CA PHE A 36 5.51 -10.88 34.49
C PHE A 36 4.05 -10.45 34.31
N ASN A 37 3.79 -9.15 34.28
CA ASN A 37 2.45 -8.60 34.12
C ASN A 37 1.85 -8.98 32.76
N ALA A 38 2.61 -8.90 31.68
CA ALA A 38 2.13 -9.30 30.35
C ALA A 38 1.80 -10.80 30.28
N ALA A 39 2.55 -11.65 31.01
CA ALA A 39 2.25 -13.08 31.09
C ALA A 39 0.96 -13.36 31.87
N VAL A 40 0.69 -12.59 32.93
CA VAL A 40 -0.59 -12.65 33.67
C VAL A 40 -1.73 -12.17 32.77
N ASP A 41 -1.58 -11.01 32.15
CA ASP A 41 -2.61 -10.41 31.29
C ASP A 41 -2.97 -11.30 30.09
N LEU A 42 -2.00 -12.04 29.51
CA LEU A 42 -2.24 -13.01 28.44
C LEU A 42 -3.26 -14.11 28.79
N GLY A 43 -3.50 -14.36 30.07
CA GLY A 43 -4.57 -15.25 30.52
C GLY A 43 -5.98 -14.68 30.31
N ASP A 44 -6.09 -13.35 30.34
CA ASP A 44 -7.36 -12.62 30.29
C ASP A 44 -7.60 -11.94 28.93
N VAL A 45 -6.53 -11.51 28.26
CA VAL A 45 -6.61 -10.98 26.90
C VAL A 45 -6.64 -12.14 25.91
N GLY A 46 -7.66 -12.15 25.03
CA GLY A 46 -7.73 -13.16 23.98
C GLY A 46 -6.55 -13.03 23.01
N VAL A 47 -6.17 -14.15 22.39
CA VAL A 47 -4.99 -14.23 21.51
C VAL A 47 -5.06 -13.20 20.37
N GLU A 48 -6.21 -13.03 19.73
CA GLU A 48 -6.35 -12.08 18.62
C GLU A 48 -6.26 -10.62 19.09
N GLN A 49 -6.83 -10.29 20.25
CA GLN A 49 -6.69 -8.96 20.84
C GLN A 49 -5.23 -8.66 21.22
N ALA A 50 -4.53 -9.64 21.80
CA ALA A 50 -3.11 -9.51 22.13
C ALA A 50 -2.25 -9.31 20.87
N ARG A 51 -2.50 -10.07 19.80
CA ARG A 51 -1.81 -9.91 18.50
C ARG A 51 -2.05 -8.52 17.92
N GLU A 52 -3.28 -8.03 17.96
CA GLU A 52 -3.62 -6.71 17.46
C GLU A 52 -2.87 -5.59 18.21
N VAL A 53 -2.83 -5.66 19.55
CA VAL A 53 -2.05 -4.73 20.38
C VAL A 53 -0.58 -4.74 19.97
N LEU A 54 0.04 -5.94 19.92
CA LEU A 54 1.45 -6.08 19.58
C LEU A 54 1.76 -5.56 18.18
N TYR A 55 0.94 -5.88 17.18
CA TYR A 55 1.16 -5.39 15.82
C TYR A 55 0.95 -3.88 15.70
N ARG A 56 -0.04 -3.29 16.37
CA ARG A 56 -0.19 -1.82 16.41
C ARG A 56 1.04 -1.15 17.00
N MET A 57 1.53 -1.66 18.14
CA MET A 57 2.70 -1.11 18.81
C MET A 57 3.98 -1.23 17.96
N ALA A 58 4.16 -2.37 17.27
CA ALA A 58 5.28 -2.60 16.36
C ALA A 58 5.20 -1.70 15.12
N ALA A 59 4.02 -1.56 14.52
CA ALA A 59 3.76 -0.69 13.38
C ALA A 59 4.04 0.79 13.72
N ALA A 60 3.57 1.26 14.89
CA ALA A 60 3.83 2.61 15.39
C ALA A 60 5.33 2.88 15.62
N ARG A 61 6.13 1.83 15.87
CA ARG A 61 7.59 1.89 16.04
C ARG A 61 8.36 1.63 14.74
N GLY A 62 7.66 1.58 13.59
CA GLY A 62 8.28 1.51 12.27
C GLY A 62 8.57 0.09 11.76
N VAL A 63 8.09 -0.95 12.43
CA VAL A 63 8.19 -2.33 11.92
C VAL A 63 7.25 -2.48 10.73
N ARG A 64 7.81 -2.50 9.51
CA ARG A 64 7.05 -2.49 8.25
C ARG A 64 6.09 -3.67 8.11
N ASP A 65 6.56 -4.87 8.42
CA ASP A 65 5.79 -6.11 8.30
C ASP A 65 4.61 -6.18 9.28
N ALA A 66 4.63 -5.37 10.35
CA ALA A 66 3.55 -5.32 11.31
C ALA A 66 2.24 -4.77 10.71
N TRP A 67 2.32 -3.90 9.70
CA TRP A 67 1.13 -3.35 9.03
C TRP A 67 0.31 -4.44 8.32
N LEU A 68 0.97 -5.33 7.59
CA LEU A 68 0.28 -6.42 6.89
C LEU A 68 -0.37 -7.40 7.88
N ASN A 69 0.37 -7.76 8.93
CA ASN A 69 -0.14 -8.70 9.94
C ASN A 69 -1.27 -8.09 10.78
N LEU A 70 -1.19 -6.78 11.08
CA LEU A 70 -2.28 -6.05 11.70
C LEU A 70 -3.52 -6.04 10.81
N ALA A 71 -3.36 -5.81 9.51
CA ALA A 71 -4.47 -5.85 8.57
C ALA A 71 -5.18 -7.21 8.59
N TYR A 72 -4.44 -8.32 8.60
CA TYR A 72 -5.05 -9.65 8.71
C TYR A 72 -5.88 -9.84 9.97
N VAL A 73 -5.31 -9.51 11.15
CA VAL A 73 -6.03 -9.66 12.42
C VAL A 73 -7.32 -8.82 12.43
N VAL A 74 -7.26 -7.60 11.89
CA VAL A 74 -8.42 -6.70 11.82
C VAL A 74 -9.46 -7.19 10.81
N LEU A 75 -9.04 -7.70 9.65
CA LEU A 75 -9.93 -8.29 8.65
C LEU A 75 -10.63 -9.55 9.19
N ASP A 76 -9.90 -10.43 9.86
CA ASP A 76 -10.43 -11.66 10.47
C ASP A 76 -11.46 -11.35 11.57
N SER A 77 -11.34 -10.19 12.22
CA SER A 77 -12.33 -9.70 13.19
C SER A 77 -13.58 -9.05 12.56
N GLY A 78 -13.68 -9.02 11.22
CA GLY A 78 -14.81 -8.47 10.48
C GLY A 78 -14.80 -6.95 10.31
N ARG A 79 -13.75 -6.25 10.77
CA ARG A 79 -13.59 -4.80 10.60
C ARG A 79 -12.98 -4.48 9.23
N THR A 80 -13.74 -4.78 8.17
CA THR A 80 -13.25 -4.75 6.80
C THR A 80 -12.62 -3.41 6.40
N ASP A 81 -13.31 -2.28 6.63
CA ASP A 81 -12.79 -0.97 6.22
C ASP A 81 -11.50 -0.58 6.95
N GLU A 82 -11.39 -0.89 8.24
CA GLU A 82 -10.16 -0.68 9.00
C GLU A 82 -9.02 -1.55 8.46
N GLY A 83 -9.30 -2.84 8.20
CA GLY A 83 -8.35 -3.78 7.62
C GLY A 83 -7.84 -3.33 6.26
N VAL A 84 -8.72 -2.85 5.37
CA VAL A 84 -8.34 -2.31 4.06
C VAL A 84 -7.47 -1.06 4.18
N ALA A 85 -7.76 -0.17 5.13
CA ALA A 85 -6.91 0.99 5.39
C ALA A 85 -5.49 0.57 5.82
N LEU A 86 -5.39 -0.48 6.65
CA LEU A 86 -4.11 -1.05 7.09
C LEU A 86 -3.33 -1.73 5.96
N LEU A 87 -4.01 -2.37 5.00
CA LEU A 87 -3.36 -2.84 3.76
C LEU A 87 -2.76 -1.69 2.96
N GLY A 88 -3.45 -0.55 2.90
CA GLY A 88 -2.93 0.67 2.28
C GLY A 88 -1.70 1.24 2.99
N GLU A 89 -1.63 1.17 4.32
CA GLU A 89 -0.42 1.51 5.09
C GLU A 89 0.73 0.54 4.78
N SER A 90 0.45 -0.76 4.75
CA SER A 90 1.42 -1.79 4.36
C SER A 90 1.98 -1.55 2.95
N ALA A 91 1.12 -1.26 1.99
CA ALA A 91 1.49 -0.92 0.61
C ALA A 91 2.37 0.34 0.53
N ARG A 92 2.04 1.39 1.31
CA ARG A 92 2.84 2.61 1.42
C ARG A 92 4.19 2.37 2.10
N ALA A 93 4.23 1.49 3.09
CA ALA A 93 5.46 0.98 3.69
C ALA A 93 6.27 0.12 2.70
N GLY A 94 5.77 -0.13 1.48
CA GLY A 94 6.50 -0.83 0.42
C GLY A 94 6.48 -2.35 0.54
N ASP A 95 5.50 -2.90 1.25
CA ASP A 95 5.22 -4.33 1.24
C ASP A 95 4.51 -4.71 -0.09
N PRO A 96 5.11 -5.59 -0.92
CA PRO A 96 4.49 -6.01 -2.16
C PRO A 96 3.15 -6.74 -1.98
N LYS A 97 3.02 -7.53 -0.91
CA LYS A 97 1.80 -8.28 -0.60
C LYS A 97 0.70 -7.35 -0.09
N GLY A 98 1.07 -6.36 0.73
CA GLY A 98 0.18 -5.26 1.12
C GLY A 98 -0.34 -4.48 -0.08
N ALA A 99 0.55 -4.14 -1.03
CA ALA A 99 0.18 -3.46 -2.27
C ALA A 99 -0.78 -4.30 -3.14
N PHE A 100 -0.53 -5.60 -3.29
CA PHE A 100 -1.38 -6.50 -4.06
C PHE A 100 -2.79 -6.58 -3.46
N MET A 101 -2.90 -6.82 -2.15
CA MET A 101 -4.20 -6.96 -1.50
C MET A 101 -4.98 -5.63 -1.48
N TYR A 102 -4.29 -4.51 -1.26
CA TYR A 102 -4.92 -3.20 -1.33
C TYR A 102 -5.44 -2.89 -2.74
N ALA A 103 -4.72 -3.30 -3.78
CA ALA A 103 -5.17 -3.17 -5.16
C ALA A 103 -6.45 -3.99 -5.44
N GLN A 104 -6.54 -5.22 -4.94
CA GLN A 104 -7.75 -6.05 -5.07
C GLN A 104 -8.98 -5.37 -4.46
N GLU A 105 -8.82 -4.74 -3.29
CA GLU A 105 -9.90 -4.01 -2.63
C GLU A 105 -10.33 -2.75 -3.38
N LEU A 106 -9.38 -2.02 -3.97
CA LEU A 106 -9.68 -0.87 -4.83
C LEU A 106 -10.40 -1.30 -6.12
N GLU A 107 -9.98 -2.41 -6.71
CA GLU A 107 -10.62 -2.99 -7.90
C GLU A 107 -12.06 -3.41 -7.61
N ALA A 108 -12.30 -4.11 -6.49
CA ALA A 108 -13.64 -4.48 -6.05
C ALA A 108 -14.55 -3.27 -5.81
N ARG A 109 -13.98 -2.13 -5.39
CA ARG A 109 -14.68 -0.84 -5.21
C ARG A 109 -14.79 -0.02 -6.51
N GLY A 110 -14.26 -0.52 -7.63
CA GLY A 110 -14.32 0.14 -8.94
C GLY A 110 -13.29 1.26 -9.16
N VAL A 111 -12.30 1.41 -8.28
CA VAL A 111 -11.22 2.42 -8.37
C VAL A 111 -10.05 1.87 -9.18
N LEU A 112 -10.31 1.58 -10.45
CA LEU A 112 -9.42 0.79 -11.31
C LEU A 112 -8.05 1.43 -11.57
N ASP A 113 -8.00 2.76 -11.73
CA ASP A 113 -6.75 3.48 -12.00
C ASP A 113 -5.76 3.35 -10.83
N ASP A 114 -6.24 3.43 -9.60
CA ASP A 114 -5.39 3.30 -8.42
C ASP A 114 -5.04 1.84 -8.14
N ALA A 115 -5.98 0.90 -8.35
CA ALA A 115 -5.70 -0.53 -8.30
C ALA A 115 -4.52 -0.90 -9.24
N ALA A 116 -4.55 -0.44 -10.49
CA ALA A 116 -3.48 -0.68 -11.45
C ALA A 116 -2.11 -0.14 -10.99
N ARG A 117 -2.07 1.03 -10.32
CA ARG A 117 -0.81 1.59 -9.76
C ARG A 117 -0.26 0.70 -8.64
N TRP A 118 -1.13 0.19 -7.78
CA TRP A 118 -0.72 -0.65 -6.66
C TRP A 118 -0.32 -2.06 -7.10
N TYR A 119 -1.00 -2.65 -8.08
CA TYR A 119 -0.56 -3.90 -8.71
C TYR A 119 0.83 -3.77 -9.34
N ALA A 120 1.10 -2.71 -10.09
CA ALA A 120 2.42 -2.47 -10.66
C ALA A 120 3.51 -2.41 -9.56
N ARG A 121 3.20 -1.76 -8.43
CA ARG A 121 4.11 -1.69 -7.28
C ARG A 121 4.32 -3.05 -6.61
N ALA A 122 3.30 -3.90 -6.54
CA ALA A 122 3.39 -5.25 -6.02
C ALA A 122 4.33 -6.12 -6.88
N ASP A 123 4.27 -5.98 -8.20
CA ASP A 123 5.13 -6.71 -9.15
C ASP A 123 6.55 -6.15 -9.24
N GLY A 124 6.87 -5.10 -8.48
CA GLY A 124 8.15 -4.38 -8.58
C GLY A 124 8.34 -3.66 -9.93
N VAL A 125 7.27 -3.52 -10.71
CA VAL A 125 7.27 -2.80 -11.97
C VAL A 125 7.19 -1.31 -11.65
N PRO A 126 8.20 -0.49 -12.03
CA PRO A 126 8.09 0.94 -11.87
C PRO A 126 6.94 1.43 -12.76
N VAL A 127 5.84 1.82 -12.14
CA VAL A 127 4.73 2.50 -12.81
C VAL A 127 5.30 3.79 -13.39
N ARG A 128 5.37 3.86 -14.73
CA ARG A 128 5.64 5.11 -15.43
C ARG A 128 4.40 5.97 -15.25
N THR A 129 4.39 6.83 -14.24
CA THR A 129 3.37 7.86 -14.14
C THR A 129 3.53 8.76 -15.35
N CYS A 130 2.61 8.69 -16.30
CA CYS A 130 2.44 9.77 -17.26
C CYS A 130 2.05 10.99 -16.44
N ASP A 131 3.01 11.89 -16.19
CA ASP A 131 2.73 13.17 -15.57
C ASP A 131 1.63 13.86 -16.38
N ALA A 132 0.52 14.21 -15.76
CA ALA A 132 -0.56 14.97 -16.41
C ALA A 132 -0.04 16.29 -17.01
N ARG A 133 1.10 16.81 -16.51
CA ARG A 133 1.84 17.95 -17.10
C ARG A 133 2.47 17.65 -18.46
N ALA A 134 2.83 16.40 -18.75
CA ALA A 134 3.38 15.99 -20.04
C ALA A 134 2.27 15.73 -21.08
N CYS A 135 1.03 15.53 -20.64
CA CYS A 135 -0.15 15.48 -21.51
C CYS A 135 -0.73 16.89 -21.71
N SER A 136 0.10 17.86 -22.13
CA SER A 136 -0.44 19.06 -22.75
C SER A 136 -1.04 18.63 -24.09
N VAL A 137 -2.36 18.73 -24.19
CA VAL A 137 -3.14 18.53 -25.41
C VAL A 137 -2.44 19.29 -26.55
N ARG A 138 -1.83 18.56 -27.49
CA ARG A 138 -1.46 19.15 -28.78
C ARG A 138 -2.75 19.19 -29.59
N SER A 139 -3.56 20.23 -29.35
CA SER A 139 -4.80 20.48 -30.06
C SER A 139 -4.53 20.56 -31.56
N ALA A 140 -5.23 19.72 -32.32
CA ALA A 140 -5.08 19.56 -33.76
C ALA A 140 -5.58 20.78 -34.54
N THR A 141 -4.80 21.34 -35.48
CA THR A 141 -5.33 21.87 -36.76
C THR A 141 -4.21 22.27 -37.73
N THR A 142 -3.90 21.42 -38.72
CA THR A 142 -3.92 21.80 -40.15
C THR A 142 -3.58 20.59 -41.03
N PRO A 143 -4.44 20.18 -41.98
CA PRO A 143 -3.99 19.43 -43.14
C PRO A 143 -3.52 20.44 -44.18
N ARG A 144 -2.21 20.47 -44.48
CA ARG A 144 -1.72 21.14 -45.70
C ARG A 144 -1.22 20.08 -46.66
N ARG A 145 -2.08 19.72 -47.61
CA ARG A 145 -1.75 18.91 -48.78
C ARG A 145 -0.95 19.77 -49.77
N SER A 146 0.01 19.11 -50.42
CA SER A 146 0.73 19.48 -51.65
C SER A 146 1.58 20.74 -51.60
N THR A 147 2.87 20.69 -51.91
CA THR A 147 3.36 20.40 -53.27
C THR A 147 4.88 20.20 -53.26
N SER A 148 5.32 19.45 -54.28
CA SER A 148 6.61 19.61 -54.96
C SER A 148 7.78 18.73 -54.50
N CYS A 149 8.19 17.92 -55.47
CA CYS A 149 9.34 17.05 -55.53
C CYS A 149 10.67 17.81 -55.39
N ALA A 150 11.64 17.21 -54.70
CA ALA A 150 13.05 17.32 -55.07
C ALA A 150 13.79 16.08 -54.54
N GLY A 151 14.24 15.23 -55.47
CA GLY A 151 15.08 14.07 -55.18
C GLY A 151 16.49 14.46 -54.70
N PRO A 152 17.29 13.48 -54.27
CA PRO A 152 18.52 13.72 -53.51
C PRO A 152 19.63 14.29 -54.41
N PRO A 153 20.52 15.17 -53.92
CA PRO A 153 21.75 15.45 -54.62
C PRO A 153 22.65 14.21 -54.58
N ARG A 154 22.89 13.65 -55.76
CA ARG A 154 23.86 12.58 -56.02
C ARG A 154 25.26 13.05 -55.61
N THR A 155 25.89 12.39 -54.65
CA THR A 155 27.31 12.55 -54.38
C THR A 155 28.10 11.77 -55.44
N THR A 156 28.79 12.49 -56.32
CA THR A 156 29.75 11.94 -57.28
C THR A 156 30.99 11.41 -56.55
N PRO A 157 31.56 10.24 -56.92
CA PRO A 157 32.83 9.80 -56.36
C PRO A 157 33.98 10.52 -57.10
N ARG A 158 34.83 11.25 -56.36
CA ARG A 158 36.08 11.78 -56.92
C ARG A 158 37.12 10.66 -56.89
N ARG A 159 37.48 10.19 -58.08
CA ARG A 159 38.47 9.14 -58.34
C ARG A 159 39.88 9.73 -58.39
N ARG A 160 40.83 9.03 -57.75
CA ARG A 160 42.32 9.03 -57.93
C ARG A 160 43.07 10.32 -57.53
N SER A 161 44.28 10.25 -56.98
CA SER A 161 45.48 9.48 -57.39
C SER A 161 46.41 9.37 -56.17
N SER A 162 47.00 8.22 -55.81
CA SER A 162 48.26 7.68 -56.34
C SER A 162 49.46 8.63 -56.20
N SER A 163 50.17 8.55 -55.08
CA SER A 163 51.63 8.45 -54.96
C SER A 163 51.96 8.03 -53.53
#